data_AF-A0A9R1WH81-F1
#
_entry.id   AF-A0A9R1WH81-F1
#
_cell.length_a   1.000
_cell.length_b   1.000
_cell.length_c   1.000
_cell.angle_alpha   90.00
_cell.angle_beta   90.00
_cell.angle_gamma   90.00
#
_symmetry.space_group_name_H-M   'P 1'
#
loop_
_entity.id
_entity.type
_entity.pdbx_description
1 polymer ?
#
loop_
_entity_poly.entity_id
_entity_poly.type
_entity_poly.pdbx_seq_one_letter_code
_entity_poly.pdbx_strand_id
1 'polypeptide(L)'
;MNIGVIHSEIEEIGWEHLVRLAEDLSFVTFRVIDKKERVHILEISFDKSYPNTPPSDVPYIFNLQWSKNSRLKDVVNQFKQHLENLQQFWSTLEDIDQSLCLFDSSNLHRAMSLRHINIGNDCSIIVLIHANEPKSLPE
;
A
#
# COMPACT_ATOMS: atom_id res chain seq x y z
N MET A 1 25.20 -6.44 -3.02
CA MET A 1 24.37 -7.67 -2.98
C MET A 1 24.67 -8.47 -4.25
N ASN A 2 24.69 -9.80 -4.24
CA ASN A 2 25.01 -10.62 -5.42
C ASN A 2 23.72 -10.86 -6.24
N ILE A 3 23.76 -10.65 -7.56
CA ILE A 3 22.63 -10.88 -8.49
C ILE A 3 22.01 -12.28 -8.31
N GLY A 4 22.82 -13.32 -8.10
CA GLY A 4 22.32 -14.68 -7.91
C GLY A 4 21.48 -14.85 -6.64
N VAL A 5 21.80 -14.11 -5.57
CA VAL A 5 21.02 -14.12 -4.33
C VAL A 5 19.67 -13.45 -4.54
N ILE A 6 19.66 -12.30 -5.25
CA ILE A 6 18.41 -11.58 -5.55
C ILE A 6 17.47 -12.44 -6.40
N HIS A 7 17.99 -13.08 -7.46
CA HIS A 7 17.20 -13.98 -8.30
C HIS A 7 16.59 -15.15 -7.49
N SER A 8 17.38 -15.78 -6.61
CA SER A 8 16.87 -16.86 -5.76
C SER A 8 15.79 -16.38 -4.79
N GLU A 9 15.90 -15.15 -4.27
CA GLU A 9 14.87 -14.58 -3.40
C GLU A 9 13.59 -14.19 -4.14
N ILE A 10 13.71 -13.73 -5.39
CA ILE A 10 12.56 -13.49 -6.27
C ILE A 10 11.85 -14.81 -6.58
N GLU A 11 12.59 -15.87 -6.90
CA GLU A 11 12.02 -17.21 -7.14
C GLU A 11 11.21 -17.72 -5.94
N GLU A 12 11.72 -17.50 -4.71
CA GLU A 12 11.00 -17.88 -3.48
C GLU A 12 9.68 -17.11 -3.27
N ILE A 13 9.59 -15.89 -3.80
CA ILE A 13 8.38 -15.06 -3.73
C ILE A 13 7.42 -15.43 -4.88
N GLY A 14 7.97 -15.80 -6.03
CA GLY A 14 7.26 -16.03 -7.29
C GLY A 14 7.53 -14.91 -8.31
N TRP A 15 8.04 -15.27 -9.49
CA TRP A 15 8.34 -14.33 -10.58
C TRP A 15 7.10 -13.60 -11.08
N GLU A 16 5.94 -14.24 -11.00
CA GLU A 16 4.69 -13.62 -11.33
C GLU A 16 4.48 -12.36 -10.48
N HIS A 17 4.88 -12.34 -9.20
CA HIS A 17 4.72 -11.18 -8.35
C HIS A 17 5.69 -10.04 -8.65
N LEU A 18 6.76 -10.28 -9.41
CA LEU A 18 7.72 -9.24 -9.78
C LEU A 18 7.09 -8.25 -10.76
N VAL A 19 7.18 -6.96 -10.42
CA VAL A 19 6.77 -5.85 -11.31
C VAL A 19 8.00 -5.29 -12.02
N ARG A 20 9.08 -5.04 -11.27
CA ARG A 20 10.31 -4.43 -11.79
C ARG A 20 11.48 -4.78 -10.90
N LEU A 21 12.64 -5.04 -11.52
CA LEU A 21 13.94 -5.04 -10.87
C LEU A 21 14.77 -3.95 -11.55
N ALA A 22 15.35 -3.03 -10.78
CA ALA A 22 16.19 -1.98 -11.35
C ALA A 22 17.47 -2.60 -11.95
N GLU A 23 17.89 -2.11 -13.12
CA GLU A 23 19.08 -2.64 -13.84
C GLU A 23 20.37 -2.51 -13.01
N ASP A 24 20.47 -1.43 -12.23
CA ASP A 24 21.57 -1.15 -11.31
C ASP A 24 21.43 -1.87 -9.95
N LEU A 25 20.37 -2.67 -9.78
CA LEU A 25 20.02 -3.36 -8.54
C LEU A 25 19.89 -2.39 -7.35
N SER A 26 19.41 -1.16 -7.60
CA SER A 26 19.07 -0.19 -6.55
C SER A 26 17.79 -0.54 -5.80
N PHE A 27 16.80 -1.12 -6.50
CA PHE A 27 15.54 -1.55 -5.90
C PHE A 27 14.86 -2.69 -6.68
N VAL A 28 13.87 -3.30 -6.02
CA VAL A 28 12.93 -4.26 -6.61
C VAL A 28 11.50 -3.89 -6.24
N THR A 29 10.55 -4.14 -7.12
CA THR A 29 9.14 -3.87 -6.90
C THR A 29 8.31 -5.13 -7.11
N PHE A 30 7.43 -5.43 -6.15
CA PHE A 30 6.50 -6.57 -6.19
C PHE A 30 5.05 -6.09 -6.19
N ARG A 31 4.18 -6.83 -6.87
CA ARG A 31 2.73 -6.75 -6.68
C ARG A 31 2.31 -7.67 -5.53
N VAL A 32 1.51 -7.15 -4.63
CA VAL A 32 0.95 -7.88 -3.50
C VAL A 32 -0.57 -7.73 -3.55
N ILE A 33 -1.28 -8.86 -3.61
CA ILE A 33 -2.74 -8.88 -3.69
C ILE A 33 -3.26 -9.14 -2.27
N ASP A 34 -4.16 -8.28 -1.79
CA ASP A 34 -4.81 -8.47 -0.49
C ASP A 34 -6.03 -9.41 -0.56
N LYS A 35 -6.64 -9.69 0.59
CA LYS A 35 -7.80 -10.60 0.67
C LYS A 35 -9.07 -10.12 -0.04
N LYS A 36 -9.13 -8.85 -0.45
CA LYS A 36 -10.22 -8.27 -1.25
C LYS A 36 -9.83 -8.12 -2.72
N GLU A 37 -8.78 -8.81 -3.15
CA GLU A 37 -8.26 -8.81 -4.52
C GLU A 37 -7.71 -7.44 -4.97
N ARG A 38 -7.41 -6.54 -4.03
CA ARG A 38 -6.78 -5.25 -4.36
C ARG A 38 -5.31 -5.45 -4.60
N VAL A 39 -4.83 -4.91 -5.71
CA VAL A 39 -3.42 -4.93 -6.08
C VAL A 39 -2.70 -3.78 -5.39
N HIS A 40 -1.66 -4.13 -4.65
CA HIS A 40 -0.76 -3.20 -3.99
C HIS A 40 0.66 -3.30 -4.54
N ILE A 41 1.40 -2.19 -4.56
CA ILE A 41 2.76 -2.14 -5.12
C ILE A 41 3.78 -1.89 -4.02
N LEU A 42 4.62 -2.89 -3.75
CA LEU A 42 5.69 -2.84 -2.75
C LEU A 42 7.04 -2.64 -3.45
N GLU A 43 7.63 -1.46 -3.30
CA GLU A 43 9.04 -1.22 -3.66
C GLU A 43 9.95 -1.56 -2.48
N ILE A 44 11.15 -2.09 -2.72
CA ILE A 44 12.16 -2.40 -1.72
C ILE A 44 13.49 -1.88 -2.24
N SER A 45 14.01 -0.82 -1.62
CA SER A 45 15.32 -0.25 -1.94
C SER A 45 16.44 -0.98 -1.21
N PHE A 46 17.48 -1.37 -1.93
CA PHE A 46 18.63 -2.09 -1.37
C PHE A 46 19.64 -1.18 -0.67
N ASP A 47 19.52 0.14 -0.87
CA ASP A 47 20.40 1.18 -0.32
C ASP A 47 20.01 1.64 1.10
N LYS A 48 19.42 0.76 1.93
CA LYS A 48 19.08 1.02 3.36
C LYS A 48 18.13 2.20 3.63
N SER A 49 17.70 2.95 2.63
CA SER A 49 16.83 4.13 2.80
C SER A 49 15.33 3.78 2.78
N TYR A 50 14.99 2.50 2.98
CA TYR A 50 13.64 1.99 2.89
C TYR A 50 13.04 1.68 4.28
N PRO A 51 11.75 1.97 4.51
CA PRO A 51 10.88 2.87 3.75
C PRO A 51 10.99 4.33 4.24
N ASN A 52 11.38 5.27 3.36
CA ASN A 52 11.29 6.72 3.63
C ASN A 52 9.97 7.35 3.14
N THR A 53 9.24 6.67 2.26
CA THR A 53 7.93 7.09 1.74
C THR A 53 7.00 5.88 1.77
N PRO A 54 5.71 6.05 2.15
CA PRO A 54 4.76 4.95 2.08
C PRO A 54 4.62 4.46 0.63
N PRO A 55 4.44 3.14 0.41
CA PRO A 55 3.91 2.63 -0.84
C PRO A 55 2.69 3.44 -1.29
N SER A 56 2.50 3.58 -2.60
CA SER A 56 1.49 4.46 -3.18
C SER A 56 0.04 4.13 -2.78
N ASP A 57 -0.24 3.03 -2.09
CA ASP A 57 -1.60 2.63 -1.73
C ASP A 57 -1.85 2.54 -0.22
N VAL A 58 -0.83 2.74 0.62
CA VAL A 58 -0.97 2.70 2.08
C VAL A 58 -0.95 4.10 2.70
N PRO A 59 -1.82 4.40 3.68
CA PRO A 59 -1.92 5.72 4.30
C PRO A 59 -0.72 6.08 5.18
N TYR A 60 0.07 5.08 5.59
CA TYR A 60 1.29 5.26 6.36
C TYR A 60 2.23 4.06 6.23
N ILE A 61 3.50 4.30 6.56
CA ILE A 61 4.58 3.31 6.58
C ILE A 61 4.44 2.40 7.81
N PHE A 62 4.59 1.09 7.63
CA PHE A 62 4.67 0.15 8.74
C PHE A 62 6.09 0.01 9.29
N ASN A 63 6.21 -0.40 10.55
CA ASN A 63 7.51 -0.61 11.19
C ASN A 63 8.16 -1.91 10.72
N LEU A 64 8.87 -1.83 9.59
CA LEU A 64 9.56 -2.96 8.99
C LEU A 64 10.69 -3.48 9.91
N GLN A 65 10.60 -4.75 10.29
CA GLN A 65 11.67 -5.46 10.96
C GLN A 65 12.62 -6.03 9.91
N TRP A 66 13.80 -5.40 9.78
CA TRP A 66 14.83 -5.78 8.82
C TRP A 66 16.19 -5.96 9.49
N SER A 67 16.92 -6.98 9.08
CA SER A 67 18.27 -7.29 9.54
C SER A 67 19.11 -7.81 8.37
N LYS A 68 20.41 -8.01 8.59
CA LYS A 68 21.30 -8.63 7.59
C LYS A 68 20.90 -10.06 7.22
N ASN A 69 20.10 -10.72 8.06
CA ASN A 69 19.60 -12.08 7.83
C ASN A 69 18.20 -12.09 7.23
N SER A 70 17.55 -10.93 7.14
CA SER A 70 16.23 -10.81 6.52
C SER A 70 16.35 -10.95 5.00
N ARG A 71 15.33 -11.54 4.41
CA ARG A 71 15.21 -11.78 2.96
C ARG A 71 14.00 -11.03 2.41
N LEU A 72 13.94 -10.85 1.09
CA LEU A 72 12.83 -10.14 0.43
C LEU A 72 11.46 -10.71 0.82
N LYS A 73 11.33 -12.03 0.95
CA LYS A 73 10.08 -12.68 1.36
C LYS A 73 9.60 -12.24 2.75
N ASP A 74 10.52 -11.93 3.67
CA ASP A 74 10.18 -11.50 5.02
C ASP A 74 9.55 -10.11 4.98
N VAL A 75 10.03 -9.24 4.08
CA VAL A 75 9.46 -7.91 3.82
C VAL A 75 8.08 -8.05 3.20
N VAL A 76 7.93 -8.90 2.17
CA VAL A 76 6.64 -9.18 1.53
C VAL A 76 5.62 -9.70 2.54
N ASN A 77 6.03 -10.59 3.44
CA ASN A 77 5.15 -11.15 4.48
C ASN A 77 4.73 -10.10 5.51
N GLN A 78 5.66 -9.26 5.99
CA GLN A 78 5.33 -8.16 6.89
C GLN A 78 4.40 -7.13 6.21
N PHE A 79 4.63 -6.84 4.93
CA PHE A 79 3.74 -5.98 4.17
C PHE A 79 2.34 -6.59 4.05
N LYS A 80 2.20 -7.88 3.73
CA LYS A 80 0.90 -8.57 3.73
C LYS A 80 0.18 -8.44 5.08
N GLN A 81 0.88 -8.61 6.20
CA GLN A 81 0.31 -8.41 7.54
C GLN A 81 -0.14 -6.96 7.77
N HIS A 82 0.63 -5.98 7.27
CA HIS A 82 0.24 -4.58 7.31
C HIS A 82 -1.02 -4.30 6.49
N LEU A 83 -1.13 -4.88 5.30
CA LEU A 83 -2.32 -4.78 4.46
C LEU A 83 -3.56 -5.33 5.17
N GLU A 84 -3.43 -6.38 6.00
CA GLU A 84 -4.54 -6.92 6.78
C GLU A 84 -5.10 -5.92 7.81
N ASN A 85 -4.25 -5.09 8.41
CA ASN A 85 -4.68 -4.05 9.36
C ASN A 85 -5.45 -2.90 8.68
N LEU A 86 -5.13 -2.63 7.41
CA LEU A 86 -5.72 -1.54 6.63
C LEU A 86 -7.01 -1.92 5.90
N GLN A 87 -7.46 -3.17 6.03
CA GLN A 87 -8.64 -3.67 5.32
C GLN A 87 -9.90 -2.88 5.63
N GLN A 88 -10.10 -2.52 6.90
CA GLN A 88 -11.25 -1.74 7.31
C GLN A 88 -11.18 -0.30 6.78
N PHE A 89 -9.98 0.28 6.73
CA PHE A 89 -9.76 1.63 6.21
C PHE A 89 -10.17 1.74 4.74
N TRP A 90 -9.60 0.89 3.88
CA TRP A 90 -9.97 0.92 2.47
C TRP A 90 -11.44 0.55 2.23
N SER A 91 -12.00 -0.35 3.04
CA SER A 91 -13.44 -0.66 2.93
C SER A 91 -14.31 0.55 3.27
N THR A 92 -13.98 1.31 4.33
CA THR A 92 -14.71 2.56 4.64
C THR A 92 -14.59 3.56 3.49
N LEU A 93 -13.38 3.73 2.93
CA LEU A 93 -13.18 4.64 1.80
C LEU A 93 -14.00 4.21 0.59
N GLU A 94 -13.97 2.93 0.24
CA GLU A 94 -14.77 2.35 -0.85
C GLU A 94 -16.28 2.58 -0.63
N ASP A 95 -16.78 2.37 0.59
CA ASP A 95 -18.18 2.60 0.93
C ASP A 95 -18.59 4.07 0.75
N ILE A 96 -17.73 5.01 1.19
CA ILE A 96 -17.93 6.47 0.98
C ILE A 96 -17.89 6.79 -0.52
N ASP A 97 -16.86 6.32 -1.22
CA ASP A 97 -16.61 6.66 -2.62
C ASP A 97 -17.75 6.14 -3.51
N GLN A 98 -18.23 4.92 -3.27
CA GLN A 98 -19.37 4.34 -4.01
C GLN A 98 -20.71 5.01 -3.68
N SER A 99 -20.90 5.44 -2.44
CA SER A 99 -22.20 5.98 -1.99
C SER A 99 -22.36 7.47 -2.26
N LEU A 100 -21.26 8.23 -2.26
CA LEU A 100 -21.28 9.70 -2.14
C LEU A 100 -20.42 10.43 -3.18
N CYS A 101 -19.49 9.76 -3.87
CA CYS A 101 -18.69 10.40 -4.91
C CYS A 101 -19.27 10.08 -6.30
N LEU A 102 -19.80 11.09 -6.99
CA LEU A 102 -20.26 10.99 -8.38
C LEU A 102 -19.12 11.02 -9.42
N PHE A 103 -17.89 11.31 -8.98
CA PHE A 103 -16.71 11.34 -9.82
C PHE A 103 -16.07 9.97 -9.92
N ASP A 104 -15.45 9.69 -11.06
CA ASP A 104 -14.84 8.41 -11.40
C ASP A 104 -13.85 7.99 -10.29
N SER A 105 -14.25 6.97 -9.51
CA SER A 105 -13.51 6.43 -8.36
C SER A 105 -12.14 5.88 -8.76
N SER A 106 -11.91 5.71 -10.08
CA SER A 106 -10.64 5.36 -10.71
C SER A 106 -9.48 6.28 -10.34
N ASN A 107 -9.74 7.53 -9.94
CA ASN A 107 -8.71 8.51 -9.56
C ASN A 107 -8.52 8.69 -8.05
N LEU A 108 -9.34 8.05 -7.21
CA LEU A 108 -9.22 8.20 -5.75
C LEU A 108 -8.11 7.29 -5.23
N HIS A 109 -7.02 7.92 -4.84
CA HIS A 109 -5.82 7.25 -4.37
C HIS A 109 -6.10 6.53 -3.04
N ARG A 110 -5.84 5.21 -2.99
CA ARG A 110 -6.12 4.36 -1.82
C ARG A 110 -5.36 4.77 -0.54
N ALA A 111 -4.25 5.52 -0.68
CA ALA A 111 -3.55 6.08 0.47
C ALA A 111 -4.16 7.39 1.01
N MET A 112 -5.06 8.04 0.26
CA MET A 112 -5.62 9.33 0.65
C MET A 112 -6.68 9.12 1.74
N SER A 113 -6.45 9.68 2.93
CA SER A 113 -7.42 9.64 4.04
C SER A 113 -8.52 10.70 3.94
N LEU A 114 -8.29 11.77 3.18
CA LEU A 114 -9.23 12.87 3.01
C LEU A 114 -10.30 12.49 1.97
N ARG A 115 -11.56 12.80 2.25
CA ARG A 115 -12.66 12.68 1.29
C ARG A 115 -13.45 13.97 1.20
N HIS A 116 -13.70 14.41 -0.04
CA HIS A 116 -14.51 15.57 -0.34
C HIS A 116 -15.91 15.10 -0.78
N ILE A 117 -16.90 15.34 0.06
CA ILE A 117 -18.27 14.86 -0.12
C ILE A 117 -19.15 16.06 -0.50
N ASN A 118 -19.81 15.97 -1.65
CA ASN A 118 -20.80 16.97 -2.06
C ASN A 118 -22.14 16.64 -1.39
N ILE A 119 -22.70 17.59 -0.65
CA ILE A 119 -23.99 17.44 0.04
C ILE A 119 -25.14 18.16 -0.69
N GLY A 120 -24.86 18.75 -1.86
CA GLY A 120 -25.81 19.48 -2.69
C GLY A 120 -25.82 21.00 -2.43
N ASN A 121 -26.51 21.76 -3.29
CA ASN A 121 -26.69 23.22 -3.16
C ASN A 121 -25.37 24.00 -3.00
N ASP A 122 -24.35 23.65 -3.77
CA ASP A 122 -23.01 24.24 -3.70
C ASP A 122 -22.33 24.12 -2.31
N CYS A 123 -22.77 23.17 -1.50
CA CYS A 123 -22.15 22.83 -0.22
C CYS A 123 -21.39 21.50 -0.30
N SER A 124 -20.20 21.48 0.31
CA SER A 124 -19.42 20.26 0.50
C SER A 124 -18.89 20.17 1.92
N ILE A 125 -18.61 18.94 2.34
CA ILE A 125 -17.86 18.65 3.55
C ILE A 125 -16.57 17.93 3.17
N ILE A 126 -15.55 18.18 3.96
CA ILE A 126 -14.29 17.46 3.89
C ILE A 126 -14.21 16.64 5.17
N VAL A 127 -13.96 15.34 5.03
CA VAL A 127 -13.82 14.43 6.17
C VAL A 127 -12.45 13.76 6.13
N LEU A 128 -11.80 13.65 7.28
CA LEU A 128 -10.57 12.91 7.47
C LEU A 128 -10.87 11.53 8.08
N ILE A 129 -10.57 10.47 7.33
CA ILE A 129 -10.73 9.10 7.80
C ILE A 129 -9.40 8.59 8.38
N HIS A 130 -9.37 8.33 9.69
CA HIS A 130 -8.18 7.79 10.35
C HIS A 130 -7.97 6.32 9.98
N ALA A 131 -6.80 5.97 9.46
CA ALA A 131 -6.51 4.62 9.00
C ALA A 131 -6.52 3.54 10.10
N ASN A 132 -6.16 3.92 11.34
CA ASN A 132 -6.16 3.02 12.49
C ASN A 132 -7.56 2.84 13.10
N GLU A 133 -8.45 3.81 12.91
CA GLU A 133 -9.80 3.82 13.48
C GLU A 133 -10.82 4.31 12.42
N PRO A 134 -10.97 3.61 11.29
CA PRO A 134 -11.70 4.12 10.13
C PRO A 134 -13.22 4.19 10.31
N LYS A 135 -13.73 3.84 11.49
CA LYS A 135 -15.16 3.96 11.85
C LYS A 135 -15.39 4.92 13.03
N SER A 136 -14.36 5.57 13.55
CA SER A 136 -14.53 6.63 14.54
C SER A 136 -15.18 7.87 13.89
N LEU A 137 -15.60 8.82 14.73
CA LEU A 137 -16.11 10.09 14.22
C LEU A 137 -14.98 10.77 13.42
N PRO A 138 -15.17 11.06 12.12
CA PRO A 138 -14.15 11.72 11.33
C PRO A 138 -14.02 13.19 11.73
N GLU A 139 -12.81 13.74 11.53
CA GLU A 139 -12.52 15.17 11.67
C GLU A 139 -12.85 15.95 10.40
#